data_AF-A0A2W5XZV3-F1
#
_entry.id   AF-A0A2W5XZV3-F1
#
_cell.length_a   1.000
_cell.length_b   1.000
_cell.length_c   1.000
_cell.angle_alpha   90.00
_cell.angle_beta   90.00
_cell.angle_gamma   90.00
#
_symmetry.space_group_name_H-M   'P 1'
#
loop_
_entity.id
_entity.type
_entity.pdbx_description
1 polymer ?
#
loop_
_entity_poly.entity_id
_entity_poly.type
_entity_poly.pdbx_seq_one_letter_code
_entity_poly.pdbx_strand_id
1 'polypeptide(L)'
;MHITEQSWLGSQDDRDRVIQGHLAWASADHAMTIFRLIPFSLHGVLELAAGFALMTVPFLFGFASAGVVIAVALGALMIGLALTTVSNGRDGLPIAAHASFDRLLVLALLGSAIALGLTADPRAALWLTLAALAELVLTLSTRYSFRA
;
A
#
# COMPACT_ATOMS: atom_id res chain seq x y z
N MET A 1 -4.73 -60.64 32.85
CA MET A 1 -3.92 -59.66 32.09
C MET A 1 -4.90 -58.67 31.49
N HIS A 2 -5.22 -57.59 32.22
CA HIS A 2 -6.20 -56.57 31.81
C HIS A 2 -5.46 -55.45 31.10
N ILE A 3 -5.58 -55.38 29.77
CA ILE A 3 -5.08 -54.26 28.96
C ILE A 3 -6.25 -53.27 28.87
N THR A 4 -6.09 -52.10 29.48
CA THR A 4 -7.09 -51.04 29.48
C THR A 4 -7.11 -50.33 28.13
N GLU A 5 -8.25 -50.31 27.45
CA GLU A 5 -8.50 -49.67 26.13
C GLU A 5 -8.34 -48.13 26.12
N GLN A 6 -7.76 -47.52 27.16
CA GLN A 6 -7.68 -46.06 27.28
C GLN A 6 -6.46 -45.43 26.59
N SER A 7 -5.55 -46.21 26.02
CA SER A 7 -4.32 -45.67 25.39
C SER A 7 -4.49 -45.15 23.96
N TRP A 8 -5.65 -45.37 23.32
CA TRP A 8 -5.91 -44.96 21.93
C TRP A 8 -6.71 -43.65 21.81
N LEU A 9 -7.17 -43.09 22.92
CA LEU A 9 -7.75 -41.77 22.97
C LEU A 9 -6.59 -40.81 23.29
N GLY A 10 -6.13 -40.05 22.30
CA GLY A 10 -5.19 -38.95 22.53
C GLY A 10 -5.62 -38.13 23.75
N SER A 11 -4.65 -37.74 24.58
CA SER A 11 -4.93 -37.04 25.84
C SER A 11 -5.79 -35.79 25.58
N GLN A 12 -6.58 -35.38 26.56
CA GLN A 12 -7.41 -34.19 26.44
C GLN A 12 -6.58 -32.96 26.01
N ASP A 13 -5.32 -32.88 26.49
CA ASP A 13 -4.31 -31.88 26.09
C ASP A 13 -4.02 -31.86 24.58
N ASP A 14 -3.98 -33.03 23.92
CA ASP A 14 -3.73 -33.14 22.48
C ASP A 14 -4.93 -32.63 21.66
N ARG A 15 -6.15 -32.89 22.14
CA ARG A 15 -7.39 -32.35 21.54
C ARG A 15 -7.46 -30.82 21.69
N ASP A 16 -7.08 -30.32 22.85
CA ASP A 16 -7.10 -28.89 23.14
C ASP A 16 -6.07 -28.13 22.29
N ARG A 17 -4.89 -28.72 22.02
CA ARG A 17 -3.88 -28.14 21.12
C ARG A 17 -4.34 -28.03 19.67
N VAL A 18 -5.03 -29.05 19.16
CA VAL A 18 -5.59 -29.01 17.79
C VAL A 18 -6.66 -27.92 17.69
N ILE A 19 -7.56 -27.82 18.67
CA ILE A 19 -8.62 -26.80 18.69
C ILE A 19 -8.04 -25.39 18.85
N GLN A 20 -7.07 -25.19 19.75
CA GLN A 20 -6.38 -23.91 19.93
C GLN A 20 -5.62 -23.49 18.66
N GLY A 21 -4.97 -24.44 17.99
CA GLY A 21 -4.40 -24.22 16.66
C GLY A 21 -5.45 -23.76 15.67
N HIS A 22 -6.64 -24.37 15.69
CA HIS A 22 -7.76 -23.98 14.83
C HIS A 22 -8.32 -22.58 15.07
N LEU A 23 -8.37 -22.14 16.33
CA LEU A 23 -8.81 -20.79 16.69
C LEU A 23 -7.75 -19.72 16.41
N ALA A 24 -6.46 -20.08 16.52
CA ALA A 24 -5.34 -19.18 16.27
C ALA A 24 -5.23 -18.78 14.78
N TRP A 25 -5.43 -19.70 13.83
CA TRP A 25 -5.40 -19.32 12.41
C TRP A 25 -6.69 -18.60 11.97
N ALA A 26 -7.85 -18.95 12.52
CA ALA A 26 -9.11 -18.30 12.15
C ALA A 26 -9.14 -16.80 12.53
N SER A 27 -8.52 -16.44 13.65
CA SER A 27 -8.36 -15.04 14.08
C SER A 27 -7.31 -14.29 13.25
N ALA A 28 -6.23 -14.96 12.83
CA ALA A 28 -5.25 -14.39 11.89
C ALA A 28 -5.85 -14.13 10.51
N ASP A 29 -6.70 -15.01 10.00
CA ASP A 29 -7.40 -14.83 8.72
C ASP A 29 -8.37 -13.63 8.76
N HIS A 30 -9.11 -13.45 9.85
CA HIS A 30 -9.98 -12.29 10.04
C HIS A 30 -9.19 -10.98 10.12
N ALA A 31 -8.07 -10.97 10.85
CA ALA A 31 -7.17 -9.81 10.92
C ALA A 31 -6.57 -9.45 9.56
N MET A 32 -6.19 -10.45 8.75
CA MET A 32 -5.66 -10.27 7.39
C MET A 32 -6.69 -9.78 6.37
N THR A 33 -7.99 -9.95 6.65
CA THR A 33 -9.07 -9.51 5.76
C THR A 33 -9.37 -8.01 5.92
N ILE A 34 -9.17 -7.44 7.11
CA ILE A 34 -9.47 -6.04 7.43
C ILE A 34 -8.58 -5.05 6.65
N PHE A 35 -7.35 -5.42 6.32
CA PHE A 35 -6.40 -4.50 5.65
C PHE A 35 -6.51 -4.45 4.12
N ARG A 36 -7.40 -5.21 3.47
CA ARG A 36 -7.49 -5.28 2.00
C ARG A 36 -8.83 -4.76 1.47
N LEU A 37 -9.10 -3.50 1.77
CA LEU A 37 -10.39 -2.85 1.52
C LEU A 37 -10.49 -2.23 0.11
N ILE A 38 -9.38 -1.74 -0.45
CA ILE A 38 -9.40 -0.94 -1.68
C ILE A 38 -9.20 -1.86 -2.90
N PRO A 39 -10.16 -1.90 -3.85
CA PRO A 39 -9.97 -2.64 -5.10
C PRO A 39 -8.95 -1.95 -5.99
N PHE A 40 -8.18 -2.71 -6.77
CA PHE A 40 -7.11 -2.19 -7.63
C PHE A 40 -7.58 -1.11 -8.63
N SER A 41 -8.81 -1.21 -9.15
CA SER A 41 -9.37 -0.15 -10.02
C SER A 41 -9.58 1.18 -9.29
N LEU A 42 -9.95 1.15 -7.99
CA LEU A 42 -10.09 2.36 -7.19
C LEU A 42 -8.71 2.92 -6.79
N HIS A 43 -7.73 2.06 -6.54
CA HIS A 43 -6.35 2.46 -6.29
C HIS A 43 -5.83 3.38 -7.41
N GLY A 44 -5.92 2.96 -8.67
CA GLY A 44 -5.48 3.79 -9.80
C GLY A 44 -6.22 5.12 -9.93
N VAL A 45 -7.52 5.17 -9.60
CA VAL A 45 -8.28 6.44 -9.60
C VAL A 45 -7.77 7.38 -8.51
N LEU A 46 -7.44 6.85 -7.33
CA LEU A 46 -6.89 7.62 -6.21
C LEU A 46 -5.47 8.12 -6.51
N GLU A 47 -4.62 7.29 -7.11
CA GLU A 47 -3.30 7.68 -7.59
C GLU A 47 -3.40 8.80 -8.64
N LEU A 48 -4.34 8.69 -9.59
CA LEU A 48 -4.56 9.72 -10.59
C LEU A 48 -4.90 11.07 -9.95
N ALA A 49 -5.84 11.06 -8.99
CA ALA A 49 -6.23 12.26 -8.24
C ALA A 49 -5.07 12.82 -7.40
N ALA A 50 -4.33 11.96 -6.70
CA ALA A 50 -3.18 12.35 -5.90
C ALA A 50 -2.05 12.93 -6.77
N GLY A 51 -1.80 12.36 -7.94
CA GLY A 51 -0.83 12.86 -8.90
C GLY A 51 -1.19 14.26 -9.42
N PHE A 52 -2.47 14.51 -9.74
CA PHE A 52 -2.93 15.86 -10.09
C PHE A 52 -2.78 16.84 -8.93
N ALA A 53 -3.10 16.43 -7.70
CA ALA A 53 -2.90 17.26 -6.52
C ALA A 53 -1.41 17.59 -6.33
N LEU A 54 -0.52 16.60 -6.48
CA LEU A 54 0.94 16.78 -6.39
C LEU A 54 1.44 17.85 -7.37
N MET A 55 0.88 17.88 -8.58
CA MET A 55 1.26 18.86 -9.60
C MET A 55 0.66 20.25 -9.34
N THR A 56 -0.56 20.36 -8.82
CA THR A 56 -1.29 21.64 -8.76
C THR A 56 -1.09 22.41 -7.47
N VAL A 57 -1.03 21.73 -6.32
CA VAL A 57 -0.85 22.34 -4.98
C VAL A 57 0.38 23.26 -4.90
N PRO A 58 1.56 22.91 -5.45
CA PRO A 58 2.73 23.79 -5.37
C PRO A 58 2.50 25.18 -5.94
N PHE A 59 1.71 25.30 -7.00
CA PHE A 59 1.39 26.58 -7.63
C PHE A 59 0.37 27.38 -6.81
N LEU A 60 -0.65 26.70 -6.26
CA LEU A 60 -1.70 27.34 -5.46
C LEU A 60 -1.15 27.93 -4.15
N PHE A 61 -0.13 27.29 -3.56
CA PHE A 61 0.45 27.68 -2.28
C PHE A 61 1.82 28.36 -2.40
N GLY A 62 2.27 28.64 -3.62
CA GLY A 62 3.48 29.41 -3.91
C GLY A 62 4.75 28.76 -3.37
N PHE A 63 4.97 27.48 -3.68
CA PHE A 63 6.18 26.76 -3.28
C PHE A 63 7.41 27.31 -3.99
N ALA A 64 8.59 27.09 -3.39
CA ALA A 64 9.86 27.38 -4.02
C ALA A 64 10.05 26.53 -5.29
N SER A 65 10.86 27.03 -6.24
CA SER A 65 11.08 26.39 -7.55
C SER A 65 11.49 24.92 -7.45
N ALA A 66 12.40 24.58 -6.53
CA ALA A 66 12.81 23.19 -6.30
C ALA A 66 11.64 22.31 -5.85
N GLY A 67 10.80 22.80 -4.93
CA GLY A 67 9.61 22.10 -4.45
C GLY A 67 8.57 21.89 -5.56
N VAL A 68 8.35 22.90 -6.40
CA VAL A 68 7.47 22.80 -7.58
C VAL A 68 7.97 21.73 -8.54
N VAL A 69 9.25 21.78 -8.94
CA VAL A 69 9.82 20.84 -9.92
C VAL A 69 9.71 19.40 -9.42
N ILE A 70 10.08 19.15 -8.17
CA ILE A 70 10.04 17.82 -7.57
C ILE A 70 8.61 17.30 -7.47
N ALA A 71 7.69 18.10 -6.93
CA ALA A 71 6.30 17.70 -6.77
C ALA A 71 5.61 17.43 -8.12
N VAL A 72 5.88 18.27 -9.13
CA VAL A 72 5.34 18.07 -10.48
C VAL A 72 5.91 16.81 -11.13
N ALA A 73 7.22 16.56 -11.00
CA ALA A 73 7.85 15.37 -11.57
C ALA A 73 7.32 14.07 -10.94
N LEU A 74 7.22 14.02 -9.60
CA LEU A 74 6.67 12.86 -8.89
C LEU A 74 5.17 12.69 -9.15
N GLY A 75 4.41 13.79 -9.26
CA GLY A 75 3.01 13.74 -9.66
C GLY A 75 2.82 13.19 -11.07
N ALA A 76 3.66 13.58 -12.02
CA ALA A 76 3.62 13.04 -13.39
C ALA A 76 3.94 11.54 -13.44
N LEU A 77 4.93 11.08 -12.65
CA LEU A 77 5.24 9.66 -12.50
C LEU A 77 4.04 8.87 -11.93
N MET A 78 3.41 9.39 -10.88
CA MET A 78 2.24 8.79 -10.25
C MET A 78 1.04 8.72 -11.22
N ILE A 79 0.77 9.79 -11.99
CA ILE A 79 -0.26 9.77 -13.04
C ILE A 79 0.07 8.72 -14.11
N GLY A 80 1.32 8.65 -14.56
CA GLY A 80 1.75 7.67 -15.55
C GLY A 80 1.50 6.24 -15.07
N LEU A 81 1.80 5.97 -13.81
CA LEU A 81 1.57 4.68 -13.16
C LEU A 81 0.07 4.36 -13.05
N ALA A 82 -0.73 5.31 -12.56
CA ALA A 82 -2.19 5.22 -12.47
C ALA A 82 -2.86 4.88 -13.81
N LEU A 83 -2.38 5.46 -14.92
CA LEU A 83 -2.92 5.16 -16.25
C LEU A 83 -2.69 3.71 -16.67
N THR A 84 -1.65 3.04 -16.14
CA THR A 84 -1.42 1.63 -16.44
C THR A 84 -2.50 0.72 -15.86
N THR A 85 -3.22 1.15 -14.81
CA THR A 85 -4.32 0.37 -14.22
C THR A 85 -5.57 0.32 -15.11
N VAL A 86 -5.67 1.21 -16.10
CA VAL A 86 -6.81 1.29 -17.04
C VAL A 86 -6.60 0.36 -18.24
N SER A 87 -5.36 -0.09 -18.49
CA SER A 87 -5.03 -0.94 -19.64
C SER A 87 -5.43 -2.41 -19.40
N ASN A 88 -6.06 -3.04 -20.40
CA ASN A 88 -6.64 -4.39 -20.31
C ASN A 88 -5.61 -5.53 -20.48
N GLY A 89 -4.58 -5.56 -19.63
CA GLY A 89 -3.67 -6.71 -19.42
C GLY A 89 -2.73 -7.10 -20.56
N ARG A 90 -2.94 -6.64 -21.80
CA ARG A 90 -2.02 -6.89 -22.93
C ARG A 90 -0.90 -5.85 -23.04
N ASP A 91 -1.18 -4.60 -22.67
CA ASP A 91 -0.25 -3.48 -22.81
C ASP A 91 0.10 -2.80 -21.47
N GLY A 92 -0.41 -3.35 -20.36
CA GLY A 92 -0.23 -2.81 -19.00
C GLY A 92 0.96 -3.38 -18.26
N LEU A 93 1.41 -2.68 -17.21
CA LEU A 93 2.42 -3.21 -16.30
C LEU A 93 1.88 -4.43 -15.56
N PRO A 94 2.70 -5.48 -15.34
CA PRO A 94 2.34 -6.55 -14.42
C PRO A 94 1.96 -5.97 -13.05
N ILE A 95 0.92 -6.49 -12.40
CA ILE A 95 0.45 -5.97 -11.11
C ILE A 95 1.57 -5.88 -10.07
N ALA A 96 2.47 -6.88 -10.05
CA ALA A 96 3.62 -6.87 -9.16
C ALA A 96 4.63 -5.74 -9.46
N ALA A 97 4.76 -5.34 -10.73
CA ALA A 97 5.58 -4.22 -11.14
C ALA A 97 4.96 -2.89 -10.68
N HIS A 98 3.64 -2.71 -10.89
CA HIS A 98 2.90 -1.54 -10.38
C HIS A 98 3.11 -1.40 -8.87
N ALA A 99 2.81 -2.45 -8.10
CA ALA A 99 3.01 -2.47 -6.65
C ALA A 99 4.47 -2.21 -6.21
N SER A 100 5.45 -2.52 -7.06
CA SER A 100 6.86 -2.19 -6.78
C SER A 100 7.14 -0.70 -7.01
N PHE A 101 6.56 -0.12 -8.07
CA PHE A 101 6.64 1.31 -8.33
C PHE A 101 5.96 2.14 -7.24
N ASP A 102 4.82 1.72 -6.68
CA ASP A 102 4.15 2.45 -5.59
C ASP A 102 5.09 2.61 -4.39
N ARG A 103 5.78 1.53 -4.01
CA ARG A 103 6.77 1.54 -2.92
C ARG A 103 7.96 2.45 -3.24
N LEU A 104 8.45 2.42 -4.47
CA LEU A 104 9.52 3.31 -4.91
C LEU A 104 9.08 4.77 -4.90
N LEU A 105 7.84 5.07 -5.29
CA LEU A 105 7.26 6.41 -5.24
C LEU A 105 7.13 6.91 -3.80
N VAL A 106 6.67 6.08 -2.86
CA VAL A 106 6.65 6.42 -1.42
C VAL A 106 8.05 6.79 -0.92
N LEU A 107 9.05 5.98 -1.25
CA LEU A 107 10.44 6.25 -0.85
C LEU A 107 10.98 7.53 -1.50
N ALA A 108 10.68 7.76 -2.78
CA ALA A 108 11.09 8.97 -3.50
C ALA A 108 10.43 10.23 -2.93
N LEU A 109 9.13 10.18 -2.61
CA LEU A 109 8.39 11.26 -1.97
C LEU A 109 8.98 11.57 -0.58
N LEU A 110 9.22 10.56 0.24
CA LEU A 110 9.77 10.75 1.59
C LEU A 110 11.21 11.26 1.56
N GLY A 111 12.05 10.70 0.69
CA GLY A 111 13.43 11.16 0.50
C GLY A 111 13.49 12.61 0.02
N SER A 112 12.60 12.98 -0.91
CA SER A 112 12.46 14.36 -1.39
C SER A 112 11.96 15.30 -0.29
N ALA A 113 11.00 14.86 0.52
CA ALA A 113 10.49 15.64 1.65
C ALA A 113 11.59 15.94 2.67
N ILE A 114 12.40 14.94 3.02
CA ILE A 114 13.55 15.10 3.91
C ILE A 114 14.56 16.09 3.31
N ALA A 115 14.94 15.91 2.04
CA ALA A 115 15.90 16.77 1.36
C ALA A 115 15.44 18.24 1.33
N LEU A 116 14.19 18.49 0.94
CA LEU A 116 13.62 19.84 0.87
C LEU A 116 13.39 20.45 2.24
N GLY A 117 12.98 19.65 3.25
CA GLY A 117 12.73 20.13 4.60
C GLY A 117 14.00 20.60 5.31
N LEU A 118 15.16 20.02 4.96
CA LEU A 118 16.45 20.41 5.53
C LEU A 118 17.08 21.64 4.85
N THR A 119 16.71 21.96 3.61
CA THR A 119 17.52 22.86 2.77
C THR A 119 16.77 23.94 2.01
N ALA A 120 15.46 23.79 1.79
CA ALA A 120 14.78 24.57 0.76
C ALA A 120 13.40 25.10 1.18
N ASP A 121 12.41 24.22 1.32
CA ASP A 121 11.00 24.62 1.44
C ASP A 121 10.24 23.67 2.38
N PRO A 122 9.92 24.11 3.62
CA PRO A 122 9.20 23.28 4.58
C PRO A 122 7.75 23.01 4.15
N ARG A 123 7.14 23.85 3.31
CA ARG A 123 5.78 23.63 2.80
C ARG A 123 5.77 22.50 1.78
N ALA A 124 6.75 22.49 0.88
CA ALA A 124 6.95 21.40 -0.06
C ALA A 124 7.26 20.09 0.68
N ALA A 125 8.12 20.14 1.71
CA ALA A 125 8.43 18.96 2.53
C ALA A 125 7.19 18.38 3.22
N LEU A 126 6.35 19.23 3.82
CA LEU A 126 5.09 18.81 4.43
C LEU A 126 4.16 18.17 3.40
N TRP A 127 3.97 18.83 2.25
CA TRP A 127 3.10 18.33 1.18
C TRP A 127 3.54 16.96 0.65
N LEU A 128 4.82 16.79 0.37
CA LEU A 128 5.38 15.52 -0.10
C LEU A 128 5.28 14.42 0.96
N THR A 129 5.41 14.78 2.24
CA THR A 129 5.20 13.85 3.35
C THR A 129 3.75 13.38 3.43
N LEU A 130 2.79 14.30 3.30
CA LEU A 130 1.37 13.94 3.28
C LEU A 130 1.03 13.05 2.08
N ALA A 131 1.57 13.35 0.91
CA ALA A 131 1.44 12.50 -0.28
C ALA A 131 2.08 11.11 -0.07
N ALA A 132 3.28 11.04 0.52
CA ALA A 132 3.94 9.77 0.83
C ALA A 132 3.12 8.90 1.79
N LEU A 133 2.52 9.52 2.82
CA LEU A 133 1.66 8.83 3.78
C LEU A 133 0.36 8.36 3.13
N ALA A 134 -0.26 9.20 2.31
CA ALA A 134 -1.47 8.84 1.56
C ALA A 134 -1.20 7.64 0.64
N GLU A 135 -0.10 7.67 -0.10
CA GLU A 135 0.31 6.59 -1.00
C GLU A 135 0.68 5.31 -0.25
N LEU A 136 1.38 5.44 0.88
CA LEU A 136 1.70 4.30 1.74
C LEU A 136 0.44 3.63 2.28
N VAL A 137 -0.51 4.43 2.79
CA VAL A 137 -1.81 3.92 3.27
C VAL A 137 -2.56 3.26 2.13
N LEU A 138 -2.59 3.88 0.96
CA LEU A 138 -3.25 3.34 -0.23
C LEU A 138 -2.63 1.99 -0.64
N THR A 139 -1.30 1.92 -0.77
CA THR A 139 -0.54 0.71 -1.09
C THR A 139 -0.83 -0.42 -0.08
N LEU A 140 -0.79 -0.12 1.21
CA LEU A 140 -1.04 -1.11 2.27
C LEU A 140 -2.49 -1.58 2.31
N SER A 141 -3.43 -0.72 1.90
CA SER A 141 -4.87 -0.99 1.93
C SER A 141 -5.40 -1.66 0.66
N THR A 142 -4.57 -1.78 -0.38
CA THR A 142 -4.98 -2.23 -1.71
C THR A 142 -4.94 -3.74 -1.85
N ARG A 143 -6.06 -4.31 -2.32
CA ARG A 143 -6.13 -5.72 -2.71
C ARG A 143 -5.70 -5.86 -4.16
N TYR A 144 -4.44 -6.22 -4.36
CA TYR A 144 -3.89 -6.61 -5.64
C TYR A 144 -4.43 -8.00 -6.04
N SER A 145 -5.66 -8.04 -6.56
CA SER A 145 -6.29 -9.26 -7.09
C SER A 145 -7.12 -8.93 -8.33
N PHE A 146 -6.89 -9.64 -9.44
CA PHE A 146 -7.84 -9.65 -10.55
C PHE A 146 -9.13 -10.35 -10.10
N ARG A 147 -10.30 -9.76 -10.38
CA ARG A 147 -11.51 -10.58 -10.56
C ARG A 147 -11.43 -11.12 -11.98
N ALA A 148 -11.26 -12.43 -12.08
CA ALA A 148 -11.47 -13.16 -13.33
C ALA A 148 -12.96 -13.13 -13.71
#